data_AF-A0A1B1EU16-F1
#
_entry.id   AF-A0A1B1EU16-F1
#
_cell.length_a   1.000
_cell.length_b   1.000
_cell.length_c   1.000
_cell.angle_alpha   90.00
_cell.angle_beta   90.00
_cell.angle_gamma   90.00
#
_symmetry.space_group_name_H-M   'P 1'
#
loop_
_entity.id
_entity.type
_entity.pdbx_description
1 polymer ?
#
loop_
_entity_poly.entity_id
_entity_poly.type
_entity_poly.pdbx_seq_one_letter_code
_entity_poly.pdbx_strand_id
1 'polypeptide(L)'
;MTQELDKWATQAYNENKDNMENVLNLLRIAIDNDEMPKAKELLQVNKKTKKGSNPIKRPSNSNIIYTNQLGKFGLLDIIRRFCDDNGINKQKLVPISKKISNILWKELSPVHQKFFEELASEVKKEHEAMYPSYKYKPKRKPNNHDKFKPWDYNESKTKPLDSVDCIPSPMNNMPVSRHEELDDEHQEYREDEELDEQIREVEEEPDDEDIYEEESDDETYEPTDDSLTDSPPKFREPTPPTPLILKNLHHHPSPSTTNNNDDYDN
;
A
#
# COMPACT_ATOMS: atom_id res chain seq x y z
N MET A 1 -2.79 -9.70 23.29
CA MET A 1 -2.11 -9.11 22.10
C MET A 1 -3.01 -8.17 21.31
N THR A 2 -4.29 -8.47 21.07
CA THR A 2 -5.20 -7.57 20.33
C THR A 2 -5.46 -6.24 21.04
N GLN A 3 -5.65 -6.26 22.37
CA GLN A 3 -5.91 -5.05 23.17
C GLN A 3 -4.78 -4.01 23.13
N GLU A 4 -3.53 -4.45 23.07
CA GLU A 4 -2.36 -3.56 22.98
C GLU A 4 -2.27 -2.91 21.60
N LEU A 5 -2.53 -3.69 20.54
CA LEU A 5 -2.57 -3.17 19.18
C LEU A 5 -3.69 -2.14 18.99
N ASP A 6 -4.88 -2.42 19.54
CA ASP A 6 -6.01 -1.50 19.50
C ASP A 6 -5.68 -0.20 20.25
N LYS A 7 -5.01 -0.31 21.42
CA LYS A 7 -4.52 0.85 22.16
C LYS A 7 -3.58 1.72 21.32
N TRP A 8 -2.56 1.12 20.69
CA TRP A 8 -1.63 1.87 19.85
C TRP A 8 -2.31 2.49 18.64
N ALA A 9 -3.25 1.79 17.99
CA ALA A 9 -3.99 2.34 16.86
C ALA A 9 -4.84 3.55 17.27
N THR A 10 -5.56 3.47 18.40
CA THR A 10 -6.32 4.59 18.93
C THR A 10 -5.42 5.75 19.34
N GLN A 11 -4.28 5.47 19.97
CA GLN A 11 -3.31 6.49 20.34
C GLN A 11 -2.73 7.20 19.12
N ALA A 12 -2.24 6.44 18.13
CA ALA A 12 -1.70 6.96 16.87
C ALA A 12 -2.70 7.84 16.12
N TYR A 13 -3.96 7.40 16.04
CA TYR A 13 -5.04 8.16 15.41
C TYR A 13 -5.28 9.49 16.14
N ASN A 14 -5.38 9.47 17.48
CA ASN A 14 -5.65 10.67 18.26
C ASN A 14 -4.50 11.68 18.22
N GLU A 15 -3.25 11.23 18.34
CA GLU A 15 -2.06 12.09 18.32
C GLU A 15 -1.82 12.73 16.95
N ASN A 16 -2.22 12.03 15.88
CA ASN A 16 -2.02 12.49 14.50
C ASN A 16 -3.31 12.89 13.80
N LYS A 17 -4.36 13.26 14.56
CA LYS A 17 -5.70 13.46 14.02
C LYS A 17 -5.75 14.43 12.84
N ASP A 18 -5.05 15.56 12.93
CA ASP A 18 -5.03 16.55 11.85
C ASP A 18 -4.34 16.01 10.58
N ASN A 19 -3.27 15.23 10.75
CA ASN A 19 -2.60 14.56 9.63
C ASN A 19 -3.51 13.50 8.99
N MET A 20 -4.27 12.75 9.80
CA MET A 20 -5.23 11.75 9.32
C MET A 20 -6.39 12.40 8.56
N GLU A 21 -6.93 13.52 9.06
CA GLU A 21 -7.96 14.28 8.38
C GLU A 21 -7.44 14.88 7.07
N ASN A 22 -6.18 15.35 7.05
CA ASN A 22 -5.54 15.80 5.82
C ASN A 22 -5.44 14.68 4.77
N VAL A 23 -5.04 13.46 5.17
CA VAL A 23 -5.04 12.28 4.29
C VAL A 23 -6.42 12.01 3.72
N LEU A 24 -7.47 12.06 4.55
CA LEU A 24 -8.85 11.87 4.09
C LEU A 24 -9.30 12.99 3.14
N ASN A 25 -8.94 14.23 3.40
CA ASN A 25 -9.28 15.36 2.53
C ASN A 25 -8.59 15.27 1.17
N LEU A 26 -7.31 14.91 1.14
CA LEU A 26 -6.61 14.65 -0.13
C LEU A 26 -7.29 13.51 -0.91
N LEU A 27 -7.69 12.44 -0.22
CA LEU A 27 -8.41 11.34 -0.86
C LEU A 27 -9.77 11.78 -1.44
N ARG A 28 -10.54 12.57 -0.69
CA ARG A 28 -11.84 13.12 -1.14
C ARG A 28 -11.66 14.02 -2.37
N ILE A 29 -10.73 14.96 -2.32
CA ILE A 29 -10.41 15.87 -3.43
C ILE A 29 -10.00 15.08 -4.68
N ALA A 30 -9.16 14.05 -4.54
CA ALA A 30 -8.73 13.24 -5.67
C ALA A 30 -9.90 12.47 -6.32
N ILE A 31 -10.86 12.00 -5.51
CA ILE A 31 -12.08 11.36 -6.02
C ILE A 31 -12.94 12.38 -6.79
N ASP A 32 -13.21 13.53 -6.18
CA ASP A 32 -14.08 14.56 -6.76
C ASP A 32 -13.50 15.19 -8.04
N ASN A 33 -12.16 15.27 -8.14
CA ASN A 33 -11.46 15.79 -9.31
C ASN A 33 -11.17 14.73 -10.39
N ASP A 34 -11.63 13.49 -10.22
CA ASP A 34 -11.36 12.36 -11.13
C ASP A 34 -9.85 12.05 -11.32
N GLU A 35 -9.04 12.35 -10.29
CA GLU A 35 -7.58 12.10 -10.26
C GLU A 35 -7.24 10.69 -9.75
N MET A 36 -8.25 9.91 -9.36
CA MET A 36 -8.09 8.53 -8.96
C MET A 36 -7.70 7.63 -10.13
N PRO A 37 -6.88 6.58 -9.90
CA PRO A 37 -6.44 5.72 -10.98
C PRO A 37 -7.61 4.99 -11.63
N LYS A 38 -7.52 4.82 -12.94
CA LYS A 38 -8.55 4.14 -13.71
C LYS A 38 -8.45 2.62 -13.56
N ALA A 39 -9.54 1.93 -13.83
CA ALA A 39 -9.62 0.47 -13.70
C ALA A 39 -8.47 -0.26 -14.44
N LYS A 40 -8.12 0.20 -15.64
CA LYS A 40 -7.03 -0.37 -16.46
C LYS A 40 -5.65 -0.23 -15.82
N GLU A 41 -5.39 0.85 -15.08
CA GLU A 41 -4.12 1.09 -14.38
C GLU A 41 -3.99 0.22 -13.13
N LEU A 42 -5.13 -0.11 -12.51
CA LEU A 42 -5.20 -0.98 -11.33
C LEU A 42 -5.02 -2.47 -11.67
N LEU A 43 -5.16 -2.85 -12.95
CA LEU A 43 -4.81 -4.18 -13.41
C LEU A 43 -3.29 -4.34 -13.39
N GLN A 44 -2.77 -4.90 -12.29
CA GLN A 44 -1.35 -5.14 -12.14
C GLN A 44 -0.81 -5.99 -13.30
N VAL A 45 0.11 -5.41 -14.08
CA VAL A 45 0.88 -6.16 -15.06
C VAL A 45 1.82 -7.09 -14.31
N ASN A 46 1.75 -8.39 -14.60
CA ASN A 46 2.54 -9.40 -13.90
C ASN A 46 4.04 -9.12 -14.09
N LYS A 47 4.75 -8.77 -13.01
CA LYS A 47 6.21 -8.77 -13.02
C LYS A 47 6.70 -10.20 -13.27
N LYS A 48 7.63 -10.37 -14.22
CA LYS A 48 8.23 -11.68 -14.51
C LYS A 48 8.80 -12.25 -13.23
N THR A 49 8.28 -13.41 -12.81
CA THR A 49 8.87 -14.11 -11.67
C THR A 49 10.19 -14.74 -12.12
N LYS A 50 11.15 -14.93 -11.19
CA LYS A 50 12.41 -15.66 -11.45
C LYS A 50 12.19 -17.06 -12.05
N LYS A 51 10.97 -17.58 -12.00
CA LYS A 51 10.55 -18.90 -12.50
C LYS A 51 9.93 -18.86 -13.91
N GLY A 52 9.99 -17.73 -14.61
CA GLY A 52 9.55 -17.58 -16.00
C GLY A 52 8.03 -17.59 -16.21
N SER A 53 7.22 -17.82 -15.16
CA SER A 53 5.77 -17.69 -15.24
C SER A 53 5.33 -16.28 -14.90
N ASN A 54 4.38 -15.77 -15.68
CA ASN A 54 3.65 -14.53 -15.42
C ASN A 54 2.25 -14.89 -14.91
N PRO A 55 2.11 -15.33 -13.65
CA PRO A 55 0.80 -15.70 -13.11
C PRO A 55 -0.11 -14.48 -13.11
N ILE A 56 -1.29 -14.58 -13.72
CA ILE A 56 -2.32 -13.55 -13.70
C ILE A 56 -2.76 -13.35 -12.25
N LYS A 57 -2.55 -12.14 -11.72
CA LYS A 57 -3.03 -11.74 -10.39
C LYS A 57 -4.54 -11.59 -10.38
N ARG A 58 -5.14 -11.74 -9.20
CA ARG A 58 -6.57 -11.45 -8.99
C ARG A 58 -6.84 -9.95 -9.20
N PRO A 59 -8.04 -9.57 -9.69
CA PRO A 59 -8.45 -8.18 -9.64
C PRO A 59 -8.55 -7.71 -8.18
N SER A 60 -8.11 -6.48 -7.91
CA SER A 60 -8.19 -5.87 -6.58
C SER A 60 -9.65 -5.59 -6.18
N ASN A 61 -10.01 -5.87 -4.93
CA ASN A 61 -11.30 -5.49 -4.36
C ASN A 61 -11.29 -4.04 -3.86
N SER A 62 -12.44 -3.52 -3.42
CA SER A 62 -12.59 -2.13 -2.95
C SER A 62 -11.63 -1.80 -1.81
N ASN A 63 -11.53 -2.67 -0.80
CA ASN A 63 -10.64 -2.48 0.35
C ASN A 63 -9.16 -2.42 -0.06
N ILE A 64 -8.71 -3.29 -0.97
CA ILE A 64 -7.33 -3.28 -1.47
C ILE A 64 -7.04 -2.01 -2.26
N ILE A 65 -7.99 -1.54 -3.07
CA ILE A 65 -7.83 -0.27 -3.78
C ILE A 65 -7.74 0.87 -2.76
N TYR A 66 -8.70 0.96 -1.85
CA TYR A 66 -8.76 1.99 -0.81
C TYR A 66 -7.48 2.08 0.04
N THR A 67 -7.04 0.95 0.62
CA THR A 67 -5.85 0.91 1.49
C THR A 67 -4.56 1.24 0.74
N ASN A 68 -4.43 0.82 -0.51
CA ASN A 68 -3.30 1.23 -1.35
C ASN A 68 -3.28 2.74 -1.59
N GLN A 69 -4.45 3.36 -1.80
CA GLN A 69 -4.54 4.81 -1.99
C GLN A 69 -4.20 5.55 -0.70
N LEU A 70 -4.73 5.12 0.46
CA LEU A 70 -4.32 5.68 1.74
C LEU A 70 -2.80 5.65 1.95
N GLY A 71 -2.15 4.54 1.57
CA GLY A 71 -0.70 4.43 1.58
C GLY A 71 -0.02 5.49 0.71
N LYS A 72 -0.52 5.72 -0.52
CA LYS A 72 -0.01 6.76 -1.43
C LYS A 72 -0.22 8.18 -0.92
N PHE A 73 -1.30 8.43 -0.19
CA PHE A 73 -1.57 9.73 0.44
C PHE A 73 -0.82 9.93 1.76
N GLY A 74 0.05 9.00 2.16
CA GLY A 74 1.00 9.19 3.27
C GLY A 74 0.59 8.56 4.61
N LEU A 75 -0.47 7.74 4.65
CA LEU A 75 -0.89 7.08 5.90
C LEU A 75 0.25 6.29 6.55
N LEU A 76 1.01 5.53 5.76
CA LEU A 76 2.09 4.70 6.27
C LEU A 76 3.24 5.54 6.86
N ASP A 77 3.50 6.72 6.31
CA ASP A 77 4.58 7.60 6.78
C ASP A 77 4.22 8.23 8.13
N ILE A 78 2.95 8.62 8.30
CA ILE A 78 2.44 9.12 9.58
C ILE A 78 2.58 8.04 10.67
N ILE A 79 2.18 6.81 10.35
CA ILE A 79 2.24 5.70 11.31
C ILE A 79 3.68 5.29 11.59
N ARG A 80 4.56 5.35 10.59
CA ARG A 80 5.99 5.09 10.77
C ARG A 80 6.60 6.04 11.79
N ARG A 81 6.37 7.35 11.63
CA ARG A 81 6.82 8.38 12.58
C ARG A 81 6.28 8.11 13.99
N PHE A 82 4.99 7.81 14.11
CA PHE A 82 4.40 7.43 15.40
C PHE A 82 5.09 6.21 16.03
N CYS A 83 5.40 5.17 15.25
CA CYS A 83 6.09 3.99 15.77
C CYS A 83 7.51 4.33 16.23
N ASP A 84 8.24 5.14 15.46
CA ASP A 84 9.60 5.56 15.77
C ASP A 84 9.63 6.42 17.06
N ASP A 85 8.73 7.40 17.19
CA ASP A 85 8.63 8.29 18.35
C ASP A 85 8.26 7.56 19.65
N ASN A 86 7.48 6.48 19.54
CA ASN A 86 7.02 5.68 20.67
C ASN A 86 7.86 4.41 20.92
N GLY A 87 8.94 4.19 20.16
CA GLY A 87 9.79 3.00 20.28
C GLY A 87 9.06 1.68 20.00
N ILE A 88 8.03 1.71 19.15
CA ILE A 88 7.22 0.54 18.78
C ILE A 88 7.95 -0.26 17.71
N ASN A 89 7.97 -1.59 17.85
CA ASN A 89 8.59 -2.48 16.87
C ASN A 89 7.97 -2.28 15.46
N LYS A 90 8.82 -2.14 14.44
CA LYS A 90 8.44 -2.00 13.01
C LYS A 90 7.46 -3.06 12.53
N GLN A 91 7.50 -4.29 13.07
CA GLN A 91 6.54 -5.36 12.76
C GLN A 91 5.09 -5.00 13.12
N LYS A 92 4.86 -4.00 13.99
CA LYS A 92 3.53 -3.51 14.38
C LYS A 92 3.00 -2.41 13.46
N LEU A 93 3.83 -1.80 12.62
CA LEU A 93 3.44 -0.70 11.72
C LEU A 93 2.26 -1.10 10.83
N VAL A 94 2.37 -2.22 10.13
CA VAL A 94 1.32 -2.70 9.21
C VAL A 94 0.04 -3.07 9.96
N PRO A 95 0.08 -3.85 11.07
CA PRO A 95 -1.09 -4.08 11.91
C PRO A 95 -1.77 -2.80 12.42
N ILE A 96 -1.00 -1.79 12.85
CA ILE A 96 -1.52 -0.49 13.30
C ILE A 96 -2.19 0.23 12.12
N SER A 97 -1.53 0.27 10.95
CA SER A 97 -2.10 0.86 9.74
C SER A 97 -3.41 0.22 9.34
N LYS A 98 -3.53 -1.11 9.40
CA LYS A 98 -4.80 -1.79 9.09
C LYS A 98 -5.93 -1.34 10.03
N LYS A 99 -5.64 -1.20 11.32
CA LYS A 99 -6.62 -0.73 12.31
C LYS A 99 -7.04 0.71 12.05
N ILE A 100 -6.09 1.59 11.74
CA ILE A 100 -6.38 2.99 11.43
C ILE A 100 -7.15 3.11 10.11
N SER A 101 -6.78 2.36 9.07
CA SER A 101 -7.54 2.33 7.80
C SER A 101 -9.02 1.97 8.01
N ASN A 102 -9.33 1.06 8.94
CA ASN A 102 -10.71 0.73 9.27
C ASN A 102 -11.46 1.87 9.98
N ILE A 103 -10.77 2.69 10.78
CA ILE A 103 -11.34 3.89 11.39
C ILE A 103 -11.64 4.91 10.29
N LEU A 104 -10.64 5.21 9.46
CA LEU A 104 -10.74 6.16 8.35
C LEU A 104 -11.80 5.76 7.32
N TRP A 105 -12.00 4.45 7.09
CA TRP A 105 -13.06 3.97 6.21
C TRP A 105 -14.44 4.39 6.72
N LYS A 106 -14.68 4.26 8.03
CA LYS A 106 -15.95 4.65 8.66
C LYS A 106 -16.18 6.16 8.67
N GLU A 107 -15.11 6.95 8.65
CA GLU A 107 -15.16 8.43 8.59
C GLU A 107 -15.32 8.95 7.15
N LEU A 108 -15.08 8.10 6.17
CA LEU A 108 -15.32 8.42 4.77
C LEU A 108 -16.84 8.46 4.49
N SER A 109 -17.30 9.44 3.71
CA SER A 109 -18.73 9.54 3.42
C SER A 109 -19.21 8.37 2.55
N PRO A 110 -20.50 7.99 2.61
CA PRO A 110 -21.03 6.87 1.83
C PRO A 110 -20.81 7.02 0.32
N VAL A 111 -20.82 8.26 -0.20
CA VAL A 111 -20.57 8.56 -1.62
C VAL A 111 -19.14 8.14 -2.01
N HIS A 112 -18.15 8.50 -1.20
CA HIS A 112 -16.76 8.16 -1.46
C HIS A 112 -16.46 6.68 -1.17
N GLN A 113 -17.14 6.05 -0.21
CA GLN A 113 -17.04 4.60 -0.02
C GLN A 113 -17.54 3.85 -1.26
N LYS A 114 -18.72 4.26 -1.78
CA LYS A 114 -19.33 3.68 -2.98
C LYS A 114 -18.44 3.82 -4.21
N PHE A 115 -17.70 4.92 -4.34
CA PHE A 115 -16.72 5.10 -5.40
C PHE A 115 -15.73 3.91 -5.48
N PHE A 116 -15.20 3.43 -4.35
CA PHE A 116 -14.26 2.30 -4.35
C PHE A 116 -14.93 0.96 -4.72
N GLU A 117 -16.21 0.79 -4.39
CA GLU A 117 -16.99 -0.39 -4.78
C GLU A 117 -17.27 -0.42 -6.29
N GLU A 118 -17.62 0.74 -6.86
CA GLU A 118 -17.82 0.92 -8.29
C GLU A 118 -16.51 0.71 -9.06
N LEU A 119 -15.41 1.31 -8.58
CA LEU A 119 -14.08 1.15 -9.17
C LEU A 119 -13.62 -0.31 -9.12
N ALA A 120 -13.82 -1.02 -8.00
CA ALA A 120 -13.50 -2.45 -7.91
C ALA A 120 -14.33 -3.30 -8.89
N SER A 121 -15.61 -2.95 -9.07
CA SER A 121 -16.49 -3.60 -10.02
C SER A 121 -16.04 -3.38 -11.47
N GLU A 122 -15.57 -2.17 -11.79
CA GLU A 122 -14.98 -1.86 -13.10
C GLU A 122 -13.66 -2.60 -13.33
N VAL A 123 -12.77 -2.63 -12.33
CA VAL A 123 -11.52 -3.41 -12.37
C VAL A 123 -11.82 -4.88 -12.63
N LYS A 124 -12.84 -5.45 -11.98
CA LYS A 124 -13.25 -6.84 -12.21
C LYS A 124 -13.74 -7.06 -13.65
N LYS A 125 -14.57 -6.17 -14.18
CA LYS A 125 -15.06 -6.26 -15.57
C LYS A 125 -13.91 -6.19 -16.58
N GLU A 126 -13.00 -5.23 -16.42
CA GLU A 126 -11.82 -5.08 -17.28
C GLU A 126 -10.90 -6.32 -17.16
N HIS A 127 -10.71 -6.86 -15.96
CA HIS A 127 -9.95 -8.08 -15.74
C HIS A 127 -10.57 -9.30 -16.47
N GLU A 128 -11.90 -9.47 -16.38
CA GLU A 128 -12.63 -10.54 -17.06
C GLU A 128 -12.56 -10.40 -18.59
N ALA A 129 -12.60 -9.16 -19.11
CA ALA A 129 -12.45 -8.87 -20.52
C ALA A 129 -11.02 -9.18 -21.03
N MET A 130 -9.98 -8.82 -20.25
CA MET A 130 -8.58 -9.10 -20.61
C MET A 130 -8.21 -10.58 -20.47
N TYR A 131 -8.80 -11.28 -19.49
CA TYR A 131 -8.48 -12.67 -19.17
C TYR A 131 -9.74 -13.54 -19.08
N PRO A 132 -10.44 -13.80 -20.22
CA PRO A 132 -11.71 -14.53 -20.22
C PRO A 132 -11.57 -16.00 -19.77
N SER A 133 -10.36 -16.56 -19.86
CA SER A 133 -10.06 -17.93 -19.37
C SER A 133 -9.51 -17.97 -17.95
N TYR A 134 -9.43 -16.83 -17.26
CA TYR A 134 -8.94 -16.78 -15.89
C TYR A 134 -9.87 -17.55 -14.95
N LYS A 135 -9.28 -18.43 -14.14
CA LYS A 135 -9.99 -19.15 -13.08
C LYS A 135 -9.15 -19.15 -11.82
N TYR A 136 -9.74 -18.63 -10.74
CA TYR A 136 -9.10 -18.66 -9.44
C TYR A 136 -8.92 -20.10 -8.94
N LYS A 137 -7.67 -20.46 -8.61
CA LYS A 137 -7.28 -21.78 -8.11
C LYS A 137 -6.32 -21.63 -6.92
N PRO A 138 -6.82 -21.53 -5.67
CA PRO A 138 -5.96 -21.45 -4.50
C PRO A 138 -5.13 -22.72 -4.34
N LYS A 139 -3.85 -22.57 -3.99
CA LYS A 139 -3.00 -23.68 -3.59
C LYS A 139 -3.21 -23.91 -2.09
N ARG A 140 -3.92 -24.98 -1.73
CA ARG A 140 -4.12 -25.37 -0.34
C ARG A 140 -2.90 -26.12 0.19
N LYS A 141 -2.42 -25.75 1.37
CA LYS A 141 -1.43 -26.56 2.09
C LYS A 141 -2.09 -27.87 2.53
N PRO A 142 -1.37 -29.00 2.50
CA PRO A 142 -1.91 -30.26 3.00
C PRO A 142 -2.28 -30.09 4.48
N ASN A 143 -3.49 -30.50 4.82
CA ASN A 143 -4.01 -30.34 6.16
C ASN A 143 -3.54 -31.49 7.04
N ASN A 144 -2.53 -31.26 7.88
CA ASN A 144 -2.01 -32.28 8.81
C ASN A 144 -2.91 -32.36 10.07
N HIS A 145 -4.21 -32.60 9.91
CA HIS A 145 -5.12 -32.79 11.06
C HIS A 145 -4.91 -34.12 11.79
N ASP A 146 -4.18 -35.08 11.22
CA ASP A 146 -4.11 -36.46 11.76
C ASP A 146 -2.91 -36.77 12.67
N LYS A 147 -2.14 -35.77 13.11
CA LYS A 147 -1.07 -35.99 14.09
C LYS A 147 -1.07 -34.91 15.15
N PHE A 148 -2.09 -34.94 16.01
CA PHE A 148 -1.95 -34.38 17.35
C PHE A 148 -0.75 -35.08 17.98
N LYS A 149 0.41 -34.41 18.06
CA LYS A 149 1.54 -34.92 18.82
C LYS A 149 1.05 -34.95 20.28
N PRO A 150 0.90 -36.12 20.91
CA PRO A 150 0.67 -36.16 22.33
C PRO A 150 1.80 -35.37 22.99
N TRP A 151 1.45 -34.44 23.85
CA TRP A 151 2.44 -33.80 24.71
C TRP A 151 3.01 -34.91 25.60
N ASP A 152 4.23 -35.39 25.32
CA ASP A 152 4.94 -36.27 26.23
C ASP A 152 5.28 -35.45 27.47
N TYR A 153 4.49 -35.64 28.53
CA TYR A 153 4.82 -35.15 29.86
C TYR A 153 6.06 -35.94 30.28
N ASN A 154 7.24 -35.34 30.12
CA ASN A 154 8.45 -35.90 30.69
C ASN A 154 8.24 -35.96 32.21
N GLU A 155 7.95 -37.16 32.72
CA GLU A 155 7.94 -37.49 34.14
C GLU A 155 9.34 -37.26 34.71
N SER A 156 9.65 -36.02 35.06
CA SER A 156 10.74 -35.74 35.98
C SER A 156 10.28 -36.17 37.38
N LYS A 157 10.47 -37.46 37.66
CA LYS A 157 10.67 -38.10 38.98
C LYS A 157 10.28 -37.25 40.19
N THR A 158 9.02 -37.31 40.61
CA THR A 158 8.65 -37.04 42.01
C THR A 158 8.70 -38.36 42.79
N LYS A 159 9.46 -38.36 43.89
CA LYS A 159 9.59 -39.51 44.82
C LYS A 159 8.31 -39.66 45.67
N PRO A 160 8.01 -40.86 46.20
CA PRO A 160 6.71 -41.16 46.80
C PRO A 160 6.57 -40.78 48.27
N LEU A 161 5.31 -40.45 48.61
CA LEU A 161 4.56 -40.50 49.87
C LEU A 161 4.97 -39.60 51.06
N ASP A 162 4.03 -38.74 51.50
CA ASP A 162 3.15 -39.13 52.60
C ASP A 162 1.85 -38.28 52.69
N SER A 163 0.73 -39.00 52.81
CA SER A 163 -0.46 -38.74 53.66
C SER A 163 -1.00 -37.30 53.81
N VAL A 164 -2.19 -37.02 53.25
CA VAL A 164 -3.46 -36.93 54.01
C VAL A 164 -4.68 -36.75 53.09
N ASP A 165 -5.77 -37.38 53.52
CA ASP A 165 -7.13 -37.39 52.99
C ASP A 165 -7.77 -36.01 52.75
N CYS A 166 -8.55 -35.88 51.66
CA CYS A 166 -9.98 -35.50 51.72
C CYS A 166 -10.66 -35.54 50.33
N ILE A 167 -11.75 -36.30 50.30
CA ILE A 167 -12.78 -36.58 49.26
C ILE A 167 -13.77 -35.39 49.16
N PRO A 168 -14.78 -35.27 48.25
CA PRO A 168 -14.97 -35.56 46.80
C PRO A 168 -15.46 -34.34 45.98
N SER A 169 -15.48 -34.46 44.64
CA SER A 169 -16.37 -33.68 43.76
C SER A 169 -17.86 -33.88 44.08
N PRO A 170 -18.72 -32.92 43.68
CA PRO A 170 -19.81 -33.32 42.79
C PRO A 170 -20.08 -32.34 41.65
N MET A 171 -20.52 -32.95 40.56
CA MET A 171 -20.98 -32.37 39.31
C MET A 171 -22.13 -31.37 39.52
N ASN A 172 -22.20 -30.34 38.67
CA ASN A 172 -23.47 -29.69 38.34
C ASN A 172 -23.56 -29.47 36.83
N ASN A 173 -24.32 -30.36 36.19
CA ASN A 173 -24.86 -30.20 34.86
C ASN A 173 -26.11 -29.30 34.98
N MET A 174 -26.12 -28.14 34.33
CA MET A 174 -27.31 -27.31 34.22
C MET A 174 -27.76 -27.27 32.75
N PRO A 175 -28.93 -27.84 32.40
CA PRO A 175 -29.50 -27.69 31.08
C PRO A 175 -30.35 -26.41 31.03
N VAL A 176 -30.04 -25.49 30.12
CA VAL A 176 -30.87 -24.31 29.84
C VAL A 176 -31.65 -24.57 28.55
N SER A 177 -32.97 -24.61 28.69
CA SER A 177 -33.95 -24.68 27.60
C SER A 177 -34.00 -23.42 26.76
N ARG A 178 -34.03 -23.64 25.44
CA ARG A 178 -34.96 -23.09 24.43
C ARG A 178 -35.62 -21.74 24.74
N HIS A 179 -35.28 -20.73 23.94
CA HIS A 179 -36.19 -19.65 23.58
C HIS A 179 -36.19 -19.47 22.06
N GLU A 180 -37.38 -19.27 21.52
CA GLU A 180 -37.76 -19.20 20.11
C GLU A 180 -37.29 -17.90 19.41
N GLU A 181 -37.01 -18.07 18.12
CA GLU A 181 -37.15 -17.17 16.97
C GLU A 181 -37.20 -15.65 17.20
N LEU A 182 -36.18 -14.97 16.67
CA LEU A 182 -36.35 -13.72 15.93
C LEU A 182 -35.45 -13.78 14.69
N ASP A 183 -36.09 -13.76 13.52
CA ASP A 183 -35.47 -13.51 12.22
C ASP A 183 -34.80 -12.12 12.23
N ASP A 184 -33.48 -12.09 12.05
CA ASP A 184 -32.79 -10.89 11.61
C ASP A 184 -31.70 -11.32 10.61
N GLU A 185 -31.82 -10.82 9.38
CA GLU A 185 -30.95 -11.14 8.25
C GLU A 185 -29.52 -10.62 8.51
N HIS A 186 -28.74 -11.36 9.29
CA HIS A 186 -27.31 -11.18 9.36
C HIS A 186 -26.67 -11.79 8.11
N GLN A 187 -26.38 -10.93 7.13
CA GLN A 187 -25.43 -11.23 6.06
C GLN A 187 -24.05 -11.51 6.66
N GLU A 188 -23.78 -12.80 6.89
CA GLU A 188 -22.48 -13.34 7.29
C GLU A 188 -21.50 -13.18 6.12
N TYR A 189 -20.90 -12.00 5.99
CA TYR A 189 -19.67 -11.84 5.21
C TYR A 189 -18.54 -12.55 5.97
N ARG A 190 -18.32 -13.81 5.63
CA ARG A 190 -17.15 -14.57 6.04
C ARG A 190 -15.93 -14.00 5.32
N GLU A 191 -15.22 -13.10 5.98
CA GLU A 191 -13.89 -12.66 5.56
C GLU A 191 -12.91 -13.83 5.77
N ASP A 192 -12.68 -14.62 4.72
CA ASP A 192 -11.52 -15.51 4.67
C ASP A 192 -10.25 -14.63 4.57
N GLU A 193 -9.73 -14.22 5.74
CA GLU A 193 -8.46 -13.53 5.91
C GLU A 193 -7.28 -14.46 5.58
N GLU A 194 -6.82 -14.45 4.33
CA GLU A 194 -5.44 -14.78 3.97
C GLU A 194 -4.98 -13.78 2.90
N LEU A 195 -4.54 -12.59 3.35
CA LEU A 195 -3.91 -11.58 2.49
C LEU A 195 -2.39 -11.71 2.57
N ASP A 196 -1.81 -11.93 1.39
CA ASP A 196 -0.40 -12.13 1.11
C ASP A 196 0.53 -11.09 1.77
N GLU A 197 1.68 -11.58 2.26
CA GLU A 197 2.89 -10.84 2.67
C GLU A 197 3.50 -10.01 1.52
N GLN A 198 2.81 -8.95 1.07
CA GLN A 198 3.29 -8.08 -0.01
C GLN A 198 3.63 -6.65 0.44
N ILE A 199 3.96 -6.46 1.71
CA ILE A 199 4.77 -5.32 2.15
C ILE A 199 6.15 -5.88 2.49
N ARG A 200 6.95 -6.12 1.45
CA ARG A 200 8.37 -6.48 1.62
C ARG A 200 9.18 -5.19 1.51
N GLU A 201 10.01 -4.99 2.52
CA GLU A 201 10.97 -3.91 2.69
C GLU A 201 11.75 -3.66 1.38
N VAL A 202 11.82 -2.38 1.00
CA VAL A 202 12.91 -1.88 0.18
C VAL A 202 14.04 -1.61 1.17
N GLU A 203 14.86 -2.62 1.43
CA GLU A 203 16.20 -2.40 1.96
C GLU A 203 17.06 -1.99 0.76
N GLU A 204 17.36 -0.69 0.66
CA GLU A 204 18.50 -0.22 -0.11
C GLU A 204 19.74 -0.49 0.76
N GLU A 205 20.52 -1.51 0.39
CA GLU A 205 21.90 -1.62 0.89
C GLU A 205 22.76 -0.56 0.19
N PRO A 206 23.60 0.19 0.93
CA PRO A 206 24.64 1.02 0.34
C PRO A 206 25.81 0.12 -0.11
N ASP A 207 26.13 0.19 -1.41
CA ASP A 207 27.34 -0.39 -1.98
C ASP A 207 28.57 0.43 -1.51
N ASP A 208 29.21 -0.02 -0.43
CA ASP A 208 30.55 0.41 -0.04
C ASP A 208 31.59 -0.47 -0.77
N GLU A 209 32.14 0.02 -1.89
CA GLU A 209 33.38 -0.50 -2.49
C GLU A 209 34.44 0.62 -2.45
N ASP A 210 35.16 0.65 -1.34
CA ASP A 210 36.46 1.31 -1.18
C ASP A 210 37.52 0.57 -2.02
N ILE A 211 37.79 1.06 -3.24
CA ILE A 211 39.03 0.74 -3.96
C ILE A 211 40.01 1.90 -3.76
N TYR A 212 40.96 1.68 -2.84
CA TYR A 212 42.22 2.42 -2.81
C TYR A 212 43.17 1.78 -3.82
N GLU A 213 43.41 2.44 -4.96
CA GLU A 213 44.64 2.21 -5.74
C GLU A 213 45.59 3.38 -5.52
N GLU A 214 46.59 3.09 -4.71
CA GLU A 214 47.76 3.91 -4.43
C GLU A 214 48.81 3.57 -5.50
N GLU A 215 48.77 4.25 -6.64
CA GLU A 215 49.87 4.17 -7.62
C GLU A 215 50.92 5.23 -7.31
N SER A 216 52.01 4.74 -6.70
CA SER A 216 53.28 5.44 -6.57
C SER A 216 54.06 5.32 -7.87
N ASP A 217 54.25 6.42 -8.59
CA ASP A 217 55.28 6.51 -9.63
C ASP A 217 56.29 7.59 -9.22
N ASP A 218 57.42 7.10 -8.70
CA ASP A 218 58.69 7.78 -8.54
C ASP A 218 59.48 7.61 -9.85
N GLU A 219 59.61 8.65 -10.65
CA GLU A 219 60.67 8.74 -11.66
C GLU A 219 61.13 10.20 -11.81
N THR A 220 62.23 10.48 -11.12
CA THR A 220 63.46 11.08 -11.65
C THR A 220 63.36 12.22 -12.67
N TYR A 221 63.78 13.38 -12.18
CA TYR A 221 64.03 14.63 -12.91
C TYR A 221 65.32 14.54 -13.76
N GLU A 222 65.23 14.82 -15.06
CA GLU A 222 66.36 15.38 -15.84
C GLU A 222 65.90 16.63 -16.62
N PRO A 223 66.61 17.78 -16.51
CA PRO A 223 66.25 19.00 -17.20
C PRO A 223 67.01 19.10 -18.53
N THR A 224 66.27 19.18 -19.64
CA THR A 224 66.82 19.71 -20.91
C THR A 224 66.00 20.91 -21.36
N ASP A 225 66.68 22.05 -21.27
CA ASP A 225 66.38 23.33 -21.91
C ASP A 225 66.27 23.14 -23.44
N ASP A 226 65.09 23.40 -24.01
CA ASP A 226 65.03 23.88 -25.38
C ASP A 226 63.76 24.70 -25.61
N SER A 227 63.98 25.95 -25.99
CA SER A 227 62.97 26.93 -26.33
C SER A 227 62.20 26.54 -27.59
N LEU A 228 60.86 26.53 -27.55
CA LEU A 228 60.07 26.96 -28.71
C LEU A 228 58.61 27.28 -28.31
N THR A 229 58.14 28.39 -28.88
CA THR A 229 56.82 29.00 -28.78
C THR A 229 55.68 28.09 -29.24
N ASP A 230 54.57 27.97 -28.49
CA ASP A 230 53.23 28.11 -29.06
C ASP A 230 52.13 28.27 -27.99
N SER A 231 51.04 28.89 -28.42
CA SER A 231 49.99 29.56 -27.65
C SER A 231 49.10 28.64 -26.79
N PRO A 232 48.48 29.16 -25.70
CA PRO A 232 47.48 28.40 -24.94
C PRO A 232 46.19 28.15 -25.76
N PRO A 233 45.47 27.04 -25.48
CA PRO A 233 44.28 26.66 -26.23
C PRO A 233 43.14 27.67 -26.03
N LYS A 234 42.59 28.18 -27.14
CA LYS A 234 41.42 29.07 -27.15
C LYS A 234 40.19 28.32 -26.61
N PHE A 235 39.69 28.81 -25.48
CA PHE A 235 38.37 28.54 -24.95
C PHE A 235 37.32 28.89 -26.03
N ARG A 236 36.46 27.93 -26.41
CA ARG A 236 35.31 28.21 -27.29
C ARG A 236 34.21 28.84 -26.43
N GLU A 237 33.95 30.12 -26.63
CA GLU A 237 32.77 30.78 -26.10
C GLU A 237 31.49 30.21 -26.74
N PRO A 238 30.39 30.05 -25.98
CA PRO A 238 29.12 29.59 -26.50
C PRO A 238 28.49 30.64 -27.44
N THR A 239 28.03 30.18 -28.60
CA THR A 239 27.31 30.99 -29.59
C THR A 239 26.03 31.62 -29.01
N PRO A 240 25.76 32.91 -29.26
CA PRO A 240 24.55 33.58 -28.79
C PRO A 240 23.30 33.11 -29.56
N PRO A 241 22.10 33.17 -28.94
CA PRO A 241 20.86 32.73 -29.55
C PRO A 241 20.41 33.68 -30.68
N THR A 242 20.06 33.08 -31.82
CA THR A 242 19.49 33.78 -32.98
C THR A 242 18.13 34.41 -32.64
N PRO A 243 17.89 35.68 -32.96
CA PRO A 243 16.61 36.35 -32.69
C PRO A 243 15.51 35.86 -33.64
N LEU A 244 14.41 35.36 -33.08
CA LEU A 244 13.19 35.06 -33.84
C LEU A 244 12.50 36.37 -34.22
N ILE A 245 12.46 36.62 -35.53
CA ILE A 245 11.78 37.74 -36.16
C ILE A 245 10.27 37.56 -36.00
N LEU A 246 9.68 38.51 -35.27
CA LEU A 246 8.25 38.76 -35.13
C LEU A 246 7.67 39.23 -36.47
N LYS A 247 6.84 38.41 -37.13
CA LYS A 247 5.95 38.88 -38.21
C LYS A 247 4.55 39.08 -37.67
N ASN A 248 4.11 40.33 -37.74
CA ASN A 248 2.82 40.84 -37.33
C ASN A 248 1.67 40.46 -38.28
N LEU A 249 0.51 40.18 -37.67
CA LEU A 249 -0.87 40.60 -37.98
C LEU A 249 -1.58 40.14 -39.28
N HIS A 250 -2.69 39.41 -39.08
CA HIS A 250 -4.02 39.57 -39.72
C HIS A 250 -5.05 38.97 -38.72
N HIS A 251 -5.70 39.75 -37.85
CA HIS A 251 -7.00 40.39 -38.03
C HIS A 251 -8.06 39.55 -38.77
N HIS A 252 -8.89 38.82 -38.00
CA HIS A 252 -10.27 38.51 -38.39
C HIS A 252 -11.21 38.75 -37.19
N PRO A 253 -12.38 39.39 -37.40
CA PRO A 253 -13.23 39.89 -36.35
C PRO A 253 -14.21 38.83 -35.82
N SER A 254 -14.56 38.99 -34.54
CA SER A 254 -15.71 38.36 -33.89
C SER A 254 -17.04 38.72 -34.58
N PRO A 255 -18.02 37.83 -34.65
CA PRO A 255 -19.41 38.22 -34.82
C PRO A 255 -20.10 38.39 -33.46
N SER A 256 -20.59 39.60 -33.23
CA SER A 256 -21.57 39.91 -32.20
C SER A 256 -22.96 39.41 -32.58
N THR A 257 -23.67 38.98 -31.54
CA THR A 257 -25.12 38.88 -31.32
C THR A 257 -26.05 39.51 -32.38
N THR A 258 -27.00 38.71 -32.87
CA THR A 258 -28.31 39.20 -33.34
C THR A 258 -29.42 38.26 -32.89
N ASN A 259 -30.35 38.83 -32.12
CA ASN A 259 -31.70 38.37 -31.88
C ASN A 259 -32.43 38.08 -33.19
N ASN A 260 -33.27 37.05 -33.22
CA ASN A 260 -34.44 36.97 -34.09
C ASN A 260 -35.61 36.48 -33.23
N ASN A 261 -36.43 37.45 -32.79
CA ASN A 261 -37.87 37.27 -32.76
C ASN A 261 -38.35 37.52 -34.21
N ASP A 262 -39.27 36.68 -34.68
CA ASP A 262 -40.39 36.98 -35.60
C ASP A 262 -40.99 35.61 -35.96
N ASP A 263 -42.14 35.26 -35.40
CA ASP A 263 -43.47 35.51 -35.97
C ASP A 263 -43.61 35.00 -37.42
N TYR A 264 -44.30 33.86 -37.55
CA TYR A 264 -45.12 33.54 -38.71
C TYR A 264 -46.33 32.71 -38.27
N ASP A 265 -47.50 33.33 -38.41
CA ASP A 265 -48.81 32.70 -38.53
C ASP A 265 -48.83 31.71 -39.70
N ASN A 266 -49.32 30.48 -39.45
CA ASN A 266 -50.45 29.83 -40.16
C ASN A 266 -50.81 28.49 -39.53
#